data_AF-A0A7W7Z2C9-F1
#
_entry.id   AF-A0A7W7Z2C9-F1
#
_cell.length_a   1.000
_cell.length_b   1.000
_cell.length_c   1.000
_cell.angle_alpha   90.00
_cell.angle_beta   90.00
_cell.angle_gamma   90.00
#
_symmetry.space_group_name_H-M   'P 1'
#
loop_
_entity.id
_entity.type
_entity.pdbx_description
1 polymer ?
#
loop_
_entity_poly.entity_id
_entity_poly.type
_entity_poly.pdbx_seq_one_letter_code
_entity_poly.pdbx_strand_id
1 'polypeptide(L)'
;MSEEIIKSTQNKIAEVKQAFGAPGDWGYDDPKGQALYGLYNFGATLAAHAPAAAADTRDAVRYRWLRSRDVGTIYDGGVFVGKTPGNLVLSGIHLDAAVDAARIAEQSPDAGE
;
A
#
# COMPACT_ATOMS: atom_id res chain seq x y z
N MET A 1 15.46 2.75 8.15
CA MET A 1 14.99 3.87 7.30
C MET A 1 13.55 4.27 7.62
N SER A 2 12.60 3.32 7.68
CA SER A 2 11.17 3.62 7.94
C SER A 2 10.88 4.19 9.33
N GLU A 3 11.51 3.64 10.39
CA GLU A 3 11.33 4.13 11.77
C GLU A 3 11.86 5.55 11.97
N GLU A 4 12.97 5.88 11.31
CA GLU A 4 13.60 7.19 11.37
C GLU A 4 12.72 8.27 10.72
N ILE A 5 12.08 7.93 9.60
CA ILE A 5 11.10 8.79 8.92
C ILE A 5 9.87 9.03 9.79
N ILE A 6 9.34 7.97 10.44
CA ILE A 6 8.18 8.08 11.34
C ILE A 6 8.51 9.00 12.52
N LYS A 7 9.68 8.81 13.15
CA LYS A 7 10.12 9.62 14.30
C LYS A 7 10.37 11.09 13.92
N SER A 8 11.00 11.34 12.78
CA SER A 8 11.17 12.69 12.23
C SER A 8 9.81 13.37 11.96
N THR A 9 8.84 12.62 11.45
CA THR A 9 7.50 13.16 11.16
C THR A 9 6.76 13.53 12.45
N GLN A 10 6.84 12.68 13.47
CA GLN A 10 6.25 12.97 14.79
C GLN A 10 6.85 14.21 15.44
N ASN A 11 8.18 14.39 15.34
CA ASN A 11 8.86 15.58 15.86
C ASN A 11 8.39 16.86 15.16
N LYS A 12 8.28 16.85 13.83
CA LYS A 12 7.78 18.01 13.06
C LYS A 12 6.35 18.37 13.41
N ILE A 13 5.48 17.38 13.64
CA ILE A 13 4.10 17.60 14.10
C ILE A 13 4.10 18.25 15.49
N ALA A 14 5.00 17.84 16.38
CA ALA A 14 5.14 18.42 17.72
C ALA A 14 5.67 19.87 17.67
N GLU A 15 6.64 20.16 16.80
CA GLU A 15 7.16 21.52 16.57
C GLU A 15 6.06 22.47 16.05
N VAL A 16 5.24 22.00 15.11
CA VAL A 16 4.08 22.74 14.63
C VAL A 16 3.10 22.98 15.79
N LYS A 17 2.77 21.96 16.59
CA LYS A 17 1.90 22.14 17.77
C LYS A 17 2.43 23.18 18.76
N GLN A 18 3.75 23.24 18.97
CA GLN A 18 4.37 24.20 19.90
C GLN A 18 4.39 25.62 19.33
N ALA A 19 4.67 25.78 18.03
CA ALA A 19 4.74 27.09 17.37
C ALA A 19 3.39 27.81 17.28
N PHE A 20 2.28 27.06 17.24
CA PHE A 20 0.92 27.61 17.11
C PHE A 20 0.15 27.72 18.43
N GLY A 21 0.78 27.41 19.57
CA GLY A 21 0.20 27.53 20.91
C GLY A 21 -0.53 26.26 21.38
N ALA A 22 -0.49 26.02 22.70
CA ALA A 22 -1.09 24.86 23.33
C ALA A 22 -2.62 24.77 23.05
N PRO A 23 -3.23 23.56 23.08
CA PRO A 23 -4.67 23.43 22.92
C PRO A 23 -5.36 24.15 24.08
N GLY A 24 -6.04 25.26 23.80
CA GLY A 24 -6.85 25.93 24.80
C GLY A 24 -7.18 27.40 24.58
N ASP A 25 -6.47 28.17 23.75
CA ASP A 25 -6.74 29.63 23.70
C ASP A 25 -6.40 30.37 22.39
N TRP A 26 -6.66 29.81 21.20
CA TRP A 26 -6.82 30.62 19.97
C TRP A 26 -7.79 29.92 19.02
N GLY A 27 -8.90 30.60 18.74
CA GLY A 27 -10.14 30.03 18.18
C GLY A 27 -9.96 29.17 16.92
N TYR A 28 -10.54 27.97 16.98
CA TYR A 28 -10.82 27.12 15.81
C TYR A 28 -11.96 27.68 14.94
N ASP A 29 -12.49 28.87 15.26
CA ASP A 29 -13.61 29.52 14.56
C ASP A 29 -13.15 30.54 13.49
N ASP A 30 -11.83 30.73 13.32
CA ASP A 30 -11.23 31.56 12.26
C ASP A 30 -10.71 30.68 11.10
N PRO A 31 -10.75 31.13 9.83
CA PRO A 31 -10.27 30.36 8.69
C PRO A 31 -8.84 29.82 8.83
N LYS A 32 -7.97 30.51 9.57
CA LYS A 32 -6.59 30.03 9.83
C LYS A 32 -6.56 28.83 10.79
N GLY A 33 -7.39 28.84 11.83
CA GLY A 33 -7.51 27.74 12.79
C GLY A 33 -8.11 26.48 12.16
N GLN A 34 -9.13 26.65 11.32
CA GLN A 34 -9.74 25.55 10.55
C GLN A 34 -8.75 24.92 9.56
N ALA A 35 -7.97 25.74 8.86
CA ALA A 35 -6.93 25.24 7.94
C ALA A 35 -5.85 24.42 8.67
N LEU A 36 -5.44 24.85 9.86
CA LEU A 36 -4.48 24.12 10.69
C LEU A 36 -5.05 22.80 11.23
N TYR A 37 -6.29 22.81 11.71
CA TYR A 37 -6.99 21.59 12.12
C TYR A 37 -7.12 20.59 10.95
N GLY A 38 -7.41 21.09 9.74
CA GLY A 38 -7.41 20.31 8.52
C GLY A 38 -6.05 19.67 8.21
N LEU A 39 -4.95 20.42 8.37
CA LEU A 39 -3.59 19.90 8.15
C LEU A 39 -3.21 18.84 9.20
N TYR A 40 -3.58 19.04 10.47
CA TYR A 40 -3.37 18.04 11.52
C TYR A 40 -4.12 16.74 11.22
N ASN A 41 -5.40 16.84 10.84
CA ASN A 41 -6.20 15.67 10.47
C ASN A 41 -5.63 14.98 9.24
N PHE A 42 -5.18 15.73 8.24
CA PHE A 42 -4.50 15.16 7.08
C PHE A 42 -3.24 14.38 7.48
N GLY A 43 -2.40 14.93 8.35
CA GLY A 43 -1.22 14.24 8.87
C GLY A 43 -1.57 12.98 9.67
N ALA A 44 -2.61 13.04 10.51
CA ALA A 44 -3.10 11.90 11.27
C ALA A 44 -3.67 10.79 10.37
N THR A 45 -4.45 11.16 9.35
CA THR A 45 -4.95 10.22 8.33
C THR A 45 -3.81 9.59 7.56
N LEU A 46 -2.80 10.37 7.12
CA LEU A 46 -1.66 9.83 6.41
C LEU A 46 -0.86 8.84 7.27
N ALA A 47 -0.62 9.18 8.54
CA ALA A 47 0.06 8.30 9.47
C ALA A 47 -0.70 6.99 9.71
N ALA A 48 -2.04 7.04 9.77
CA ALA A 48 -2.89 5.86 9.93
C ALA A 48 -2.82 4.90 8.70
N HIS A 49 -2.61 5.44 7.49
CA HIS A 49 -2.52 4.64 6.26
C HIS A 49 -1.10 4.16 5.94
N ALA A 50 -0.08 4.78 6.53
CA ALA A 50 1.33 4.42 6.26
C ALA A 50 1.67 2.93 6.46
N PRO A 51 1.15 2.22 7.49
CA PRO A 51 1.40 0.80 7.65
C PRO A 51 0.81 -0.06 6.53
N ALA A 52 -0.40 0.25 6.08
CA ALA A 52 -1.05 -0.46 4.97
C ALA A 52 -0.28 -0.26 3.66
N ALA A 53 0.12 0.98 3.36
CA ALA A 53 0.94 1.29 2.19
C ALA A 53 2.30 0.54 2.20
N ALA A 54 2.91 0.37 3.38
CA ALA A 54 4.14 -0.40 3.53
C ALA A 54 3.91 -1.91 3.27
N ALA A 55 2.79 -2.47 3.73
CA ALA A 55 2.41 -3.86 3.46
C ALA A 55 2.16 -4.09 1.96
N ASP A 56 1.40 -3.20 1.31
CA ASP A 56 1.13 -3.24 -0.14
C ASP A 56 2.43 -3.18 -0.94
N THR A 57 3.38 -2.33 -0.52
CA THR A 57 4.69 -2.23 -1.16
C THR A 57 5.47 -3.55 -1.06
N ARG A 58 5.49 -4.18 0.12
CA ARG A 58 6.18 -5.46 0.31
C ARG A 58 5.59 -6.56 -0.55
N ASP A 59 4.27 -6.64 -0.61
CA ASP A 59 3.59 -7.69 -1.37
C ASP A 59 3.68 -7.44 -2.88
N ALA A 60 3.65 -6.18 -3.33
CA ALA A 60 3.96 -5.81 -4.70
C ALA A 60 5.39 -6.16 -5.12
N VAL A 61 6.38 -6.02 -4.23
CA VAL A 61 7.78 -6.42 -4.51
C VAL A 61 7.87 -7.94 -4.70
N ARG A 62 7.24 -8.73 -3.84
CA ARG A 62 7.18 -10.19 -3.96
C ARG A 62 6.54 -10.62 -5.27
N TYR A 63 5.41 -9.99 -5.63
CA TYR A 63 4.73 -10.22 -6.90
C TYR A 63 5.64 -9.93 -8.10
N ARG A 64 6.28 -8.75 -8.13
CA ARG A 64 7.19 -8.36 -9.23
C ARG A 64 8.36 -9.33 -9.37
N TRP A 65 8.90 -9.84 -8.26
CA TRP A 65 9.97 -10.82 -8.30
C TRP A 65 9.51 -12.13 -8.96
N LEU A 66 8.36 -12.68 -8.55
CA LEU A 66 7.77 -13.89 -9.15
C LEU A 66 7.45 -13.68 -10.64
N ARG A 67 6.86 -12.54 -10.97
CA ARG A 67 6.51 -12.16 -12.34
C ARG A 67 7.72 -12.06 -13.27
N SER A 68 8.89 -11.69 -12.75
CA SER A 68 10.15 -11.58 -13.51
C SER A 68 10.89 -12.91 -13.75
N ARG A 69 10.42 -14.03 -13.18
CA ARG A 69 11.12 -15.30 -13.31
C ARG A 69 11.07 -15.81 -14.75
N ASP A 70 12.21 -16.27 -15.25
CA ASP A 70 12.30 -16.98 -16.51
C ASP A 70 11.83 -18.44 -16.31
N VAL A 71 10.86 -18.86 -17.13
CA VAL A 71 10.31 -20.21 -17.07
C VAL A 71 11.33 -21.24 -17.61
N GLY A 72 12.26 -20.82 -18.47
CA GLY A 72 13.31 -21.68 -19.01
C GLY A 72 14.25 -22.26 -17.95
N THR A 73 14.38 -21.60 -16.79
CA THR A 73 15.25 -22.04 -15.69
C THR A 73 14.54 -22.96 -14.70
N ILE A 74 13.35 -23.46 -15.04
CA ILE A 74 12.55 -24.32 -14.13
C ILE A 74 13.31 -25.59 -13.72
N TYR A 75 14.16 -26.10 -14.60
CA TYR A 75 14.97 -27.29 -14.36
C TYR A 75 16.06 -27.09 -13.31
N ASP A 76 16.46 -25.84 -13.07
CA ASP A 76 17.47 -25.47 -12.07
C ASP A 76 16.87 -25.34 -10.66
N GLY A 77 15.54 -25.47 -10.54
CA GLY A 77 14.78 -25.27 -9.30
C GLY A 77 14.49 -23.81 -8.99
N GLY A 78 13.48 -23.57 -8.14
CA GLY A 78 13.09 -22.21 -7.75
C GLY A 78 11.64 -22.10 -7.28
N VAL A 79 11.18 -20.85 -7.11
CA VAL A 79 9.79 -20.54 -6.74
C VAL A 79 9.08 -19.95 -7.94
N PHE A 80 7.97 -20.58 -8.33
CA PHE A 80 7.18 -20.25 -9.50
C PHE A 80 5.69 -20.23 -9.17
N VAL A 81 4.90 -19.56 -10.01
CA VAL A 81 3.43 -19.58 -9.90
C VAL A 81 2.86 -20.60 -10.88
N GLY A 82 2.05 -21.51 -10.36
CA GLY A 82 1.34 -22.51 -11.16
C GLY A 82 -0.14 -22.16 -11.32
N LYS A 83 -0.72 -22.51 -12.47
CA LYS A 83 -2.16 -22.49 -12.71
C LYS A 83 -2.69 -23.92 -12.82
N THR A 84 -3.61 -24.26 -11.93
CA THR A 84 -4.36 -25.53 -11.94
C THR A 84 -5.74 -25.33 -12.57
N PRO A 85 -6.38 -26.41 -13.08
CA PRO A 85 -5.87 -27.79 -13.24
C PRO A 85 -4.89 -27.97 -14.40
N GLY A 86 -4.61 -26.94 -15.20
CA GLY A 86 -3.75 -27.05 -16.38
C GLY A 86 -2.27 -27.37 -16.12
N ASN A 87 -1.83 -27.38 -14.86
CA ASN A 87 -0.43 -27.60 -14.44
C ASN A 87 0.57 -26.72 -15.20
N LEU A 88 0.18 -25.48 -15.49
CA LEU A 88 0.98 -24.53 -16.25
C LEU A 88 1.77 -23.64 -15.30
N VAL A 89 3.05 -23.42 -15.60
CA VAL A 89 3.85 -22.39 -14.93
C VAL A 89 3.67 -21.06 -15.65
N LEU A 90 3.41 -20.00 -14.88
CA LEU A 90 3.13 -18.66 -15.39
C LEU A 90 4.22 -17.66 -15.00
N SER A 91 4.54 -16.76 -15.92
CA SER A 91 5.41 -15.61 -15.69
C SER A 91 4.96 -14.41 -16.54
N GLY A 92 5.60 -13.25 -16.32
CA GLY A 92 5.43 -12.07 -17.14
C GLY A 92 3.96 -11.64 -17.30
N ILE A 93 3.57 -11.36 -18.53
CA ILE A 93 2.21 -10.90 -18.87
C ILE A 93 1.15 -12.01 -18.72
N HIS A 94 1.53 -13.28 -18.89
CA HIS A 94 0.59 -14.39 -18.75
C HIS A 94 0.21 -14.62 -17.30
N LEU A 95 1.13 -14.36 -16.36
CA LEU A 95 0.83 -14.36 -14.94
C LEU A 95 -0.18 -13.26 -14.59
N ASP A 96 0.03 -12.02 -15.05
CA ASP A 96 -0.92 -10.93 -14.81
C ASP A 96 -2.31 -11.27 -15.30
N ALA A 97 -2.41 -11.66 -16.58
CA ALA A 97 -3.70 -11.92 -17.21
C ALA A 97 -4.45 -13.04 -16.47
N ALA A 98 -3.75 -14.06 -15.96
CA ALA A 98 -4.35 -15.13 -15.18
C ALA A 98 -4.84 -14.64 -13.80
N VAL A 99 -4.06 -13.80 -13.11
CA VAL A 99 -4.44 -13.24 -11.81
C VAL A 99 -5.63 -12.29 -11.96
N ASP A 100 -5.61 -11.40 -12.96
CA ASP A 100 -6.71 -10.48 -13.22
C ASP A 100 -7.99 -11.22 -13.59
N ALA A 101 -7.90 -12.23 -14.45
CA ALA A 101 -9.05 -13.06 -14.81
C ALA A 101 -9.64 -13.78 -13.60
N ALA A 102 -8.80 -14.36 -12.72
CA ALA A 102 -9.26 -15.02 -11.50
C ALA A 102 -9.94 -14.03 -10.54
N ARG A 103 -9.33 -12.85 -10.33
CA ARG A 103 -9.89 -11.80 -9.47
C ARG A 103 -11.24 -11.29 -9.96
N ILE A 104 -11.40 -11.13 -11.29
CA ILE A 104 -12.68 -10.72 -11.89
C ILE A 104 -13.73 -11.82 -11.70
N ALA A 105 -13.38 -13.07 -11.95
CA ALA A 105 -14.29 -14.22 -11.79
C ALA A 105 -14.79 -14.36 -10.34
N GLU A 106 -13.91 -14.17 -9.34
CA GLU A 106 -14.29 -14.20 -7.91
C GLU A 106 -15.26 -13.06 -7.54
N GLN A 107 -15.17 -11.91 -8.20
CA GLN A 107 -16.00 -10.74 -7.93
C GLN A 107 -17.34 -10.75 -8.67
N SER A 108 -17.51 -11.61 -9.66
CA SER A 108 -18.75 -11.74 -10.45
C SER A 108 -19.12 -13.22 -10.61
N PRO A 109 -19.63 -13.87 -9.55
CA PRO A 109 -19.96 -15.30 -9.58
C PRO A 109 -21.18 -15.64 -10.46
N ASP A 110 -21.93 -14.63 -10.96
CA ASP A 110 -23.29 -14.80 -11.49
C ASP A 110 -23.44 -14.42 -12.98
N ALA A 111 -22.41 -14.63 -13.80
CA ALA A 111 -22.52 -14.52 -15.27
C ALA A 111 -22.82 -15.87 -15.94
N GLY A 112 -23.69 -16.68 -15.32
CA GLY A 112 -23.95 -18.04 -15.75
C GLY A 112 -25.29 -18.60 -15.30
N GLU A 113 -26.38 -18.04 -15.84
CA GLU A 113 -27.53 -18.80 -16.36
C GLU A 113 -27.99 -18.18 -17.69
#